data_AF-A0A847N7Y1-F1
#
_entry.id   AF-A0A847N7Y1-F1
#
_cell.length_a   1.000
_cell.length_b   1.000
_cell.length_c   1.000
_cell.angle_alpha   90.00
_cell.angle_beta   90.00
_cell.angle_gamma   90.00
#
_symmetry.space_group_name_H-M   'P 1'
#
loop_
_entity.id
_entity.type
_entity.pdbx_description
1 polymer ?
#
loop_
_entity_poly.entity_id
_entity_poly.type
_entity_poly.pdbx_seq_one_letter_code
_entity_poly.pdbx_strand_id
1 'polypeptide(L)'
;MITGLITASYSNNQKVEDPDKLINHAPVLKSAELKKHSDGSPYLNIRADKAHEDTQLLNNISNGWVKADVWLRVNNGEWKSCHSDSFVEEFNIGAEAYFGLKVSYDEAVYEIKFRYSFNNDNYPAAGKSGVIYSPFSNIISHGMAAYSNASNWAKTELDKAAEYDLIPQSLKGTDMTKPITGEEFAELAVKLWALYCLSQPPVNLYISSCSILFLKL
;
A
#
# COMPACT_ATOMS: atom_id res chain seq x y z
N MET A 1 67.07 21.64 10.54
CA MET A 1 66.21 20.46 10.30
C MET A 1 64.79 20.97 10.08
N ILE A 2 64.25 20.83 8.87
CA ILE A 2 62.87 21.23 8.53
C ILE A 2 62.04 19.95 8.52
N THR A 3 61.21 19.75 9.55
CA THR A 3 60.25 18.64 9.62
C THR A 3 59.05 18.97 8.74
N GLY A 4 58.94 18.30 7.59
CA GLY A 4 57.78 18.38 6.72
C GLY A 4 56.58 17.69 7.38
N LEU A 5 55.46 18.42 7.53
CA LEU A 5 54.17 17.81 7.85
C LEU A 5 53.70 17.02 6.62
N ILE A 6 53.54 15.71 6.79
CA ILE A 6 52.84 14.86 5.82
C ILE A 6 51.35 14.97 6.12
N THR A 7 50.59 15.64 5.24
CA THR A 7 49.14 15.60 5.25
C THR A 7 48.69 14.32 4.54
N ALA A 8 48.16 13.36 5.28
CA ALA A 8 47.50 12.20 4.70
C ALA A 8 46.15 12.64 4.11
N SER A 9 46.04 12.65 2.79
CA SER A 9 44.76 12.81 2.10
C SER A 9 44.06 11.46 2.02
N TYR A 10 42.97 11.28 2.76
CA TYR A 10 42.09 10.13 2.62
C TYR A 10 41.11 10.39 1.47
N SER A 11 41.29 9.71 0.33
CA SER A 11 40.30 9.68 -0.74
C SER A 11 39.29 8.56 -0.44
N ASN A 12 38.06 8.91 -0.05
CA ASN A 12 36.98 7.95 0.08
C ASN A 12 36.48 7.59 -1.33
N ASN A 13 36.97 6.49 -1.90
CA ASN A 13 36.57 5.96 -3.22
C ASN A 13 35.17 5.31 -3.20
N GLN A 14 34.27 5.74 -2.30
CA GLN A 14 32.93 5.20 -2.22
C GLN A 14 32.13 5.63 -3.45
N LYS A 15 31.58 4.64 -4.17
CA LYS A 15 30.66 4.88 -5.28
C LYS A 15 29.51 5.75 -4.76
N VAL A 16 29.28 6.88 -5.43
CA VAL A 16 28.12 7.72 -5.17
C VAL A 16 26.91 7.04 -5.80
N GLU A 17 25.93 6.68 -4.98
CA GLU A 17 24.70 6.06 -5.45
C GLU A 17 23.67 7.12 -5.88
N ASP A 18 22.71 6.71 -6.70
CA ASP A 18 21.63 7.57 -7.19
C ASP A 18 20.34 7.35 -6.37
N PRO A 19 19.93 8.29 -5.50
CA PRO A 19 18.74 8.13 -4.66
C PRO A 19 17.45 7.87 -5.44
N ASP A 20 17.29 8.44 -6.63
CA ASP A 20 16.08 8.26 -7.46
C ASP A 20 15.94 6.81 -7.92
N LYS A 21 17.06 6.13 -8.18
CA LYS A 21 17.04 4.71 -8.54
C LYS A 21 16.78 3.84 -7.32
N LEU A 22 17.38 4.20 -6.19
CA LEU A 22 17.32 3.37 -4.99
C LEU A 22 15.94 3.37 -4.31
N ILE A 23 15.20 4.47 -4.41
CA ILE A 23 13.86 4.59 -3.80
C ILE A 23 12.73 4.05 -4.71
N ASN A 24 13.01 3.73 -5.96
CA ASN A 24 11.99 3.43 -6.98
C ASN A 24 11.44 1.99 -6.89
N HIS A 25 11.07 1.57 -5.69
CA HIS A 25 10.45 0.28 -5.42
C HIS A 25 9.21 0.50 -4.55
N ALA A 26 8.06 -0.01 -5.00
CA ALA A 26 6.86 0.02 -4.20
C ALA A 26 7.05 -0.87 -2.96
N PRO A 27 6.78 -0.37 -1.75
CA PRO A 27 6.72 -1.25 -0.60
C PRO A 27 5.46 -2.14 -0.62
N VAL A 28 5.43 -3.17 0.21
CA VAL A 28 4.30 -4.12 0.29
C VAL A 28 3.69 -4.10 1.68
N LEU A 29 2.41 -3.74 1.78
CA LEU A 29 1.63 -3.86 3.02
C LEU A 29 1.16 -5.29 3.21
N LYS A 30 1.29 -5.78 4.46
CA LYS A 30 0.85 -7.11 4.89
C LYS A 30 -0.43 -7.07 5.68
N SER A 31 -0.57 -6.09 6.57
CA SER A 31 -1.79 -5.90 7.33
C SER A 31 -1.97 -4.45 7.72
N ALA A 32 -3.23 -4.10 7.95
CA ALA A 32 -3.62 -2.86 8.58
C ALA A 32 -4.87 -3.15 9.42
N GLU A 33 -4.67 -3.30 10.73
CA GLU A 33 -5.68 -3.82 11.65
C GLU A 33 -6.01 -2.79 12.73
N LEU A 34 -7.29 -2.56 12.98
CA LEU A 34 -7.72 -1.80 14.15
C LEU A 34 -7.60 -2.67 15.41
N LYS A 35 -6.83 -2.18 16.37
CA LYS A 35 -6.55 -2.83 17.67
C LYS A 35 -6.85 -1.86 18.79
N LYS A 36 -6.87 -2.38 20.02
CA LYS A 36 -6.97 -1.60 21.25
C LYS A 36 -5.71 -1.79 22.07
N HIS A 37 -5.16 -0.70 22.59
CA HIS A 37 -4.14 -0.75 23.62
C HIS A 37 -4.73 -1.30 24.93
N SER A 38 -3.88 -1.61 25.91
CA SER A 38 -4.30 -2.10 27.22
C SER A 38 -5.18 -1.12 28.00
N ASP A 39 -5.06 0.17 27.70
CA ASP A 39 -5.90 1.25 28.25
C ASP A 39 -7.23 1.44 27.51
N GLY A 40 -7.50 0.63 26.48
CA GLY A 40 -8.70 0.69 25.65
C GLY A 40 -8.64 1.69 24.50
N SER A 41 -7.57 2.48 24.37
CA SER A 41 -7.40 3.43 23.26
C SER A 41 -7.21 2.68 21.92
N PRO A 42 -7.90 3.10 20.85
CA PRO A 42 -7.86 2.41 19.56
C PRO A 42 -6.66 2.87 18.73
N TYR A 43 -5.98 1.94 18.10
CA TYR A 43 -4.89 2.25 17.18
C TYR A 43 -4.95 1.35 15.95
N LEU A 44 -4.43 1.87 14.85
CA LEU A 44 -4.25 1.17 13.62
C LEU A 44 -2.82 0.60 13.60
N ASN A 45 -2.73 -0.73 13.66
CA ASN A 45 -1.49 -1.48 13.56
C ASN A 45 -1.25 -1.84 12.09
N ILE A 46 -0.24 -1.22 11.49
CA ILE A 46 0.11 -1.43 10.08
C ILE A 46 1.43 -2.16 10.03
N ARG A 47 1.50 -3.21 9.20
CA ARG A 47 2.73 -3.98 8.98
C ARG A 47 3.03 -4.07 7.50
N ALA A 48 4.30 -3.87 7.15
CA ALA A 48 4.85 -4.03 5.83
C ALA A 48 5.82 -5.21 5.78
N ASP A 49 6.03 -5.75 4.58
CA ASP A 49 7.17 -6.62 4.34
C ASP A 49 8.46 -5.81 4.41
N LYS A 50 9.57 -6.55 4.52
CA LYS A 50 10.90 -5.97 4.48
C LYS A 50 11.07 -5.11 3.23
N ALA A 51 11.58 -3.89 3.41
CA ALA A 51 11.84 -2.96 2.31
C ALA A 51 12.80 -3.57 1.27
N HIS A 52 12.70 -3.12 0.01
CA HIS A 52 13.63 -3.56 -1.04
C HIS A 52 15.08 -3.22 -0.66
N GLU A 53 16.04 -4.05 -1.11
CA GLU A 53 17.47 -3.90 -0.75
C GLU A 53 18.05 -2.55 -1.14
N ASP A 54 17.64 -2.02 -2.29
CA ASP A 54 18.02 -0.68 -2.75
C ASP A 54 17.55 0.42 -1.79
N THR A 55 16.32 0.32 -1.28
CA THR A 55 15.79 1.30 -0.34
C THR A 55 16.44 1.17 1.04
N GLN A 56 16.77 -0.06 1.46
CA GLN A 56 17.61 -0.28 2.65
C GLN A 56 19.00 0.33 2.48
N LEU A 57 19.61 0.18 1.30
CA LEU A 57 20.89 0.80 0.97
C LEU A 57 20.79 2.32 1.05
N LEU A 58 19.76 2.93 0.45
CA LEU A 58 19.52 4.37 0.55
C LEU A 58 19.43 4.83 2.00
N ASN A 59 18.66 4.12 2.82
CA ASN A 59 18.55 4.43 4.25
C ASN A 59 19.90 4.34 4.97
N ASN A 60 20.73 3.34 4.65
CA ASN A 60 22.04 3.16 5.26
C ASN A 60 23.04 4.25 4.84
N ILE A 61 23.17 4.54 3.53
CA ILE A 61 24.13 5.55 3.03
C ILE A 61 23.73 6.98 3.43
N SER A 62 22.45 7.17 3.77
CA SER A 62 21.91 8.43 4.27
C SER A 62 21.69 8.43 5.78
N ASN A 63 22.35 7.58 6.57
CA ASN A 63 22.27 7.61 8.04
C ASN A 63 20.83 7.59 8.62
N GLY A 64 19.91 6.85 8.01
CA GLY A 64 18.55 6.69 8.50
C GLY A 64 17.56 7.76 8.06
N TRP A 65 17.88 8.54 7.01
CA TRP A 65 17.05 9.68 6.58
C TRP A 65 15.89 9.33 5.65
N VAL A 66 15.67 8.05 5.33
CA VAL A 66 14.46 7.62 4.63
C VAL A 66 13.28 7.66 5.60
N LYS A 67 12.16 8.21 5.15
CA LYS A 67 10.90 8.29 5.89
C LYS A 67 9.87 7.36 5.29
N ALA A 68 8.97 6.88 6.12
CA ALA A 68 7.82 6.08 5.74
C ALA A 68 6.54 6.90 5.95
N ASP A 69 5.86 7.22 4.85
CA ASP A 69 4.67 8.06 4.82
C ASP A 69 3.43 7.19 4.63
N VAL A 70 2.56 7.16 5.63
CA VAL A 70 1.29 6.43 5.60
C VAL A 70 0.16 7.37 5.23
N TRP A 71 -0.71 6.87 4.35
CA TRP A 71 -1.88 7.57 3.87
C TRP A 71 -3.13 6.75 4.16
N LEU A 72 -4.18 7.42 4.63
CA LEU A 72 -5.47 6.85 4.98
C LEU A 72 -6.58 7.61 4.24
N ARG A 73 -7.58 6.88 3.76
CA ARG A 73 -8.90 7.46 3.47
C ARG A 73 -9.97 6.69 4.21
N VAL A 74 -11.01 7.39 4.65
CA VAL A 74 -12.15 6.85 5.39
C VAL A 74 -13.40 7.03 4.53
N ASN A 75 -14.26 6.01 4.45
CA ASN A 75 -15.52 6.04 3.70
C ASN A 75 -15.39 6.54 2.24
N ASN A 76 -14.40 6.05 1.49
CA ASN A 76 -14.09 6.50 0.11
C ASN A 76 -13.83 8.01 -0.03
N GLY A 77 -13.52 8.70 1.07
CA GLY A 77 -13.16 10.11 1.04
C GLY A 77 -11.77 10.37 0.44
N GLU A 78 -11.27 11.57 0.67
CA GLU A 78 -9.94 11.97 0.19
C GLU A 78 -8.82 11.24 0.95
N TRP A 79 -7.76 10.92 0.21
CA TRP A 79 -6.52 10.41 0.77
C TRP A 79 -5.84 11.51 1.60
N LYS A 80 -5.58 11.22 2.87
CA LYS A 80 -4.88 12.11 3.79
C LYS A 80 -3.61 11.44 4.31
N SER A 81 -2.52 12.19 4.34
CA SER A 81 -1.30 11.76 5.04
C SER A 81 -1.62 11.66 6.53
N CYS A 82 -1.48 10.46 7.10
CA CYS A 82 -1.88 10.19 8.47
C CYS A 82 -0.71 9.96 9.43
N HIS A 83 0.44 9.56 8.90
CA HIS A 83 1.64 9.35 9.68
C HIS A 83 2.88 9.49 8.80
N SER A 84 3.96 9.98 9.38
CA SER A 84 5.29 10.00 8.75
C SER A 84 6.29 9.63 9.84
N ASP A 85 6.99 8.52 9.66
CA ASP A 85 7.99 8.05 10.62
C ASP A 85 9.35 7.81 9.95
N SER A 86 10.34 7.48 10.76
CA SER A 86 11.60 6.92 10.29
C SER A 86 11.38 5.59 9.55
N PHE A 87 12.42 5.10 8.88
CA PHE A 87 12.38 3.86 8.10
C PHE A 87 12.07 2.62 8.97
N VAL A 88 10.79 2.30 9.11
CA VAL A 88 10.27 1.17 9.89
C VAL A 88 9.25 0.35 9.08
N GLU A 89 8.99 -0.88 9.53
CA GLU A 89 8.10 -1.84 8.88
C GLU A 89 6.81 -2.08 9.68
N GLU A 90 6.70 -1.50 10.88
CA GLU A 90 5.51 -1.53 11.72
C GLU A 90 5.18 -0.12 12.23
N PHE A 91 3.91 0.26 12.09
CA PHE A 91 3.39 1.57 12.48
C PHE A 91 2.21 1.39 13.42
N ASN A 92 2.13 2.23 14.46
CA ASN A 92 1.00 2.29 15.35
C ASN A 92 0.45 3.72 15.32
N ILE A 93 -0.70 3.90 14.68
CA ILE A 93 -1.30 5.21 14.45
C ILE A 93 -2.58 5.31 15.29
N GLY A 94 -2.71 6.35 16.11
CA GLY A 94 -3.93 6.61 16.87
C GLY A 94 -5.15 6.68 15.96
N ALA A 95 -6.14 5.83 16.19
CA ALA A 95 -7.30 5.71 15.31
C ALA A 95 -8.31 6.83 15.57
N GLU A 96 -8.32 7.40 16.78
CA GLU A 96 -9.26 8.43 17.20
C GLU A 96 -9.19 9.70 16.33
N ALA A 97 -8.01 10.04 15.81
CA ALA A 97 -7.82 11.21 14.95
C ALA A 97 -8.56 11.09 13.60
N TYR A 98 -8.85 9.87 13.16
CA TYR A 98 -9.42 9.59 11.84
C TYR A 98 -10.86 9.07 11.89
N PHE A 99 -11.18 8.28 12.92
CA PHE A 99 -12.50 7.68 13.08
C PHE A 99 -13.37 8.37 14.13
N GLY A 100 -12.78 9.29 14.92
CA GLY A 100 -13.39 9.84 16.13
C GLY A 100 -13.42 8.82 17.27
N LEU A 101 -13.68 9.29 18.50
CA LEU A 101 -13.87 8.40 19.65
C LEU A 101 -15.22 7.67 19.53
N LYS A 102 -15.17 6.35 19.40
CA LYS A 102 -16.34 5.47 19.31
C LYS A 102 -16.26 4.33 20.33
N VAL A 103 -17.43 3.80 20.70
CA VAL A 103 -17.56 2.61 21.56
C VAL A 103 -17.12 1.34 20.83
N SER A 104 -17.37 1.26 19.51
CA SER A 104 -16.87 0.21 18.62
C SER A 104 -16.39 0.80 17.28
N TYR A 105 -15.46 0.09 16.64
CA TYR A 105 -14.93 0.39 15.32
C TYR A 105 -15.19 -0.74 14.31
N ASP A 106 -16.04 -1.71 14.63
CA ASP A 106 -16.31 -2.87 13.75
C ASP A 106 -16.92 -2.45 12.41
N GLU A 107 -17.58 -1.30 12.37
CA GLU A 107 -18.17 -0.70 11.17
C GLU A 107 -17.23 0.33 10.50
N ALA A 108 -15.97 0.43 10.93
CA ALA A 108 -15.03 1.36 10.32
C ALA A 108 -14.73 0.96 8.88
N VAL A 109 -14.92 1.87 7.93
CA VAL A 109 -14.60 1.66 6.52
C VAL A 109 -13.41 2.53 6.15
N TYR A 110 -12.29 1.92 5.81
CA TYR A 110 -11.08 2.65 5.47
C TYR A 110 -10.18 1.89 4.52
N GLU A 111 -9.29 2.66 3.90
CA GLU A 111 -8.23 2.16 3.04
C GLU A 111 -6.91 2.82 3.38
N ILE A 112 -5.83 2.05 3.27
CA ILE A 112 -4.48 2.46 3.62
C ILE A 112 -3.53 2.11 2.49
N LYS A 113 -2.59 3.02 2.27
CA LYS A 113 -1.40 2.81 1.46
C LYS A 113 -0.23 3.54 2.11
N PHE A 114 0.99 3.15 1.77
CA PHE A 114 2.16 3.89 2.21
C PHE A 114 3.22 3.98 1.13
N ARG A 115 4.19 4.86 1.31
CA ARG A 115 5.36 5.01 0.45
C ARG A 115 6.56 5.46 1.27
N TYR A 116 7.75 5.38 0.68
CA TYR A 116 8.94 6.01 1.23
C TYR A 116 9.13 7.42 0.67
N SER A 117 9.71 8.30 1.47
CA SER A 117 10.20 9.60 1.04
C SER A 117 11.64 9.85 1.51
N PHE A 118 12.35 10.66 0.75
CA PHE A 118 13.74 10.99 1.04
C PHE A 118 14.04 12.42 0.61
N ASN A 119 14.64 13.22 1.50
CA ASN A 119 15.18 14.52 1.13
C ASN A 119 16.64 14.36 0.68
N ASN A 120 16.93 14.70 -0.58
CA ASN A 120 18.29 14.61 -1.14
C ASN A 120 19.31 15.49 -0.40
N ASP A 121 18.88 16.53 0.33
CA ASP A 121 19.76 17.34 1.17
C ASP A 121 20.48 16.50 2.25
N ASN A 122 19.92 15.33 2.60
CA ASN A 122 20.48 14.38 3.54
C ASN A 122 21.53 13.43 2.93
N TYR A 123 21.76 13.51 1.62
CA TYR A 123 22.85 12.82 0.93
C TYR A 123 23.50 13.74 -0.13
N PRO A 124 24.23 14.79 0.30
CA PRO A 124 24.79 15.80 -0.61
C PRO A 124 25.77 15.24 -1.65
N ALA A 125 26.36 14.06 -1.39
CA ALA A 125 27.29 13.40 -2.29
C ALA A 125 26.66 13.10 -3.67
N ALA A 126 25.35 12.90 -3.73
CA ALA A 126 24.62 12.69 -4.99
C ALA A 126 24.48 13.98 -5.83
N GLY A 127 24.75 15.17 -5.27
CA GLY A 127 24.61 16.45 -5.97
C GLY A 127 23.17 16.80 -6.34
N LYS A 128 22.19 16.28 -5.59
CA LYS A 128 20.75 16.49 -5.79
C LYS A 128 20.14 17.26 -4.61
N SER A 129 18.97 17.83 -4.80
CA SER A 129 18.20 18.54 -3.77
C SER A 129 16.71 18.23 -3.87
N GLY A 130 15.98 18.51 -2.79
CA GLY A 130 14.53 18.31 -2.74
C GLY A 130 14.10 16.89 -2.39
N VAL A 131 12.79 16.73 -2.20
CA VAL A 131 12.17 15.49 -1.73
C VAL A 131 11.75 14.60 -2.89
N ILE A 132 12.17 13.35 -2.84
CA ILE A 132 11.78 12.29 -3.77
C ILE A 132 10.92 11.26 -3.05
N TYR A 133 10.13 10.50 -3.82
CA TYR A 133 9.14 9.57 -3.30
C TYR A 133 9.22 8.24 -4.04
N SER A 134 9.06 7.12 -3.32
CA SER A 134 8.80 5.84 -3.95
C SER A 134 7.40 5.82 -4.58
N PRO A 135 7.13 4.86 -5.47
CA PRO A 135 5.75 4.44 -5.75
C PRO A 135 5.01 4.07 -4.46
N PHE A 136 3.67 4.18 -4.49
CA PHE A 136 2.84 3.70 -3.38
C PHE A 136 2.80 2.17 -3.32
N SER A 137 2.58 1.65 -2.11
CA SER A 137 2.26 0.24 -1.88
C SER A 137 0.94 -0.20 -2.52
N ASN A 138 0.67 -1.50 -2.42
CA ASN A 138 -0.70 -2.01 -2.50
C ASN A 138 -1.62 -1.31 -1.48
N ILE A 139 -2.92 -1.31 -1.77
CA ILE A 139 -3.95 -0.78 -0.87
C ILE A 139 -4.51 -1.94 -0.02
N ILE A 140 -4.63 -1.73 1.29
CA ILE A 140 -5.42 -2.59 2.18
C ILE A 140 -6.74 -1.88 2.49
N SER A 141 -7.85 -2.58 2.31
CA SER A 141 -9.20 -2.12 2.66
C SER A 141 -9.75 -2.86 3.86
N HIS A 142 -10.50 -2.13 4.67
CA HIS A 142 -11.25 -2.68 5.79
C HIS A 142 -12.70 -2.18 5.74
N GLY A 143 -13.65 -3.03 6.10
CA GLY A 143 -15.08 -2.70 6.19
C GLY A 143 -15.76 -2.32 4.87
N MET A 144 -15.04 -2.29 3.74
CA MET A 144 -15.64 -1.98 2.45
C MET A 144 -16.55 -3.12 2.02
N ALA A 145 -17.81 -2.78 1.72
CA ALA A 145 -18.69 -3.69 1.03
C ALA A 145 -18.01 -4.14 -0.27
N ALA A 146 -18.06 -5.44 -0.54
CA ALA A 146 -17.44 -6.00 -1.73
C ALA A 146 -18.01 -5.33 -3.01
N TYR A 147 -19.25 -4.84 -2.94
CA TYR A 147 -19.92 -4.08 -4.00
C TYR A 147 -21.00 -3.16 -3.42
N SER A 148 -21.48 -2.18 -4.18
CA SER A 148 -22.64 -1.34 -3.79
C SER A 148 -23.64 -1.19 -4.95
N ASN A 149 -24.92 -0.95 -4.63
CA ASN A 149 -25.99 -0.75 -5.61
C ASN A 149 -26.11 -1.87 -6.68
N ALA A 150 -25.81 -3.12 -6.32
CA ALA A 150 -26.01 -4.26 -7.21
C ALA A 150 -27.50 -4.57 -7.39
N SER A 151 -27.88 -4.85 -8.63
CA SER A 151 -29.20 -5.38 -8.96
C SER A 151 -29.45 -6.70 -8.22
N ASN A 152 -30.71 -6.98 -7.88
CA ASN A 152 -31.03 -8.19 -7.08
C ASN A 152 -30.59 -9.50 -7.74
N TRP A 153 -30.57 -9.54 -9.08
CA TRP A 153 -30.11 -10.70 -9.82
C TRP A 153 -28.58 -10.87 -9.77
N ALA A 154 -27.83 -9.78 -9.64
CA ALA A 154 -26.37 -9.76 -9.61
C ALA A 154 -25.78 -10.15 -8.24
N LYS A 155 -26.52 -9.93 -7.14
CA LYS A 155 -26.04 -10.15 -5.77
C LYS A 155 -25.49 -11.56 -5.53
N THR A 156 -26.18 -12.59 -6.00
CA THR A 156 -25.73 -13.99 -5.79
C THR A 156 -24.38 -14.28 -6.45
N GLU A 157 -24.12 -13.70 -7.61
CA GLU A 157 -22.83 -13.87 -8.29
C GLU A 157 -21.77 -12.92 -7.70
N LEU A 158 -22.20 -11.72 -7.28
CA LEU A 158 -21.61 -10.81 -6.28
C LEU A 158 -20.91 -11.54 -5.14
N ASP A 159 -21.73 -12.23 -4.37
CA ASP A 159 -21.33 -12.85 -3.11
C ASP A 159 -20.35 -13.99 -3.36
N LYS A 160 -20.60 -14.84 -4.36
CA LYS A 160 -19.63 -15.88 -4.77
C LYS A 160 -18.31 -15.27 -5.22
N ALA A 161 -18.33 -14.22 -6.03
CA ALA A 161 -17.10 -13.56 -6.46
C ALA A 161 -16.34 -12.97 -5.27
N ALA A 162 -17.03 -12.44 -4.27
CA ALA A 162 -16.40 -11.98 -3.03
C ALA A 162 -15.78 -13.14 -2.22
N GLU A 163 -16.46 -14.29 -2.13
CA GLU A 163 -15.94 -15.50 -1.45
C GLU A 163 -14.62 -15.99 -2.06
N TYR A 164 -14.45 -15.84 -3.38
CA TYR A 164 -13.22 -16.22 -4.09
C TYR A 164 -12.18 -15.09 -4.21
N ASP A 165 -12.36 -13.96 -3.52
CA ASP A 165 -11.54 -12.74 -3.69
C ASP A 165 -11.40 -12.29 -5.17
N LEU A 166 -12.44 -12.55 -5.97
CA LEU A 166 -12.49 -12.20 -7.39
C LEU A 166 -12.95 -10.77 -7.62
N ILE A 167 -13.52 -10.09 -6.62
CA ILE A 167 -13.90 -8.68 -6.78
C ILE A 167 -12.63 -7.81 -6.82
N PRO A 168 -12.33 -7.15 -7.96
CA PRO A 168 -11.19 -6.26 -8.10
C PRO A 168 -11.29 -5.09 -7.15
N GLN A 169 -10.13 -4.52 -6.81
CA GLN A 169 -10.08 -3.39 -5.90
C GLN A 169 -10.76 -2.16 -6.50
N SER A 170 -10.66 -1.98 -7.82
CA SER A 170 -11.35 -0.94 -8.57
C SER A 170 -12.88 -1.02 -8.48
N LEU A 171 -13.44 -2.20 -8.21
CA LEU A 171 -14.89 -2.42 -8.16
C LEU A 171 -15.48 -2.38 -6.73
N LYS A 172 -14.65 -2.45 -5.69
CA LYS A 172 -15.13 -2.41 -4.29
C LYS A 172 -15.77 -1.08 -3.95
N GLY A 173 -16.97 -1.13 -3.36
CA GLY A 173 -17.75 0.05 -3.03
C GLY A 173 -18.16 0.93 -4.22
N THR A 174 -18.05 0.43 -5.46
CA THR A 174 -18.53 1.14 -6.65
C THR A 174 -20.01 0.90 -6.90
N ASP A 175 -20.63 1.82 -7.62
CA ASP A 175 -22.01 1.71 -8.08
C ASP A 175 -22.09 0.69 -9.23
N MET A 176 -22.63 -0.49 -8.93
CA MET A 176 -22.75 -1.59 -9.89
C MET A 176 -23.85 -1.39 -10.94
N THR A 177 -24.58 -0.26 -10.91
CA THR A 177 -25.52 0.10 -11.99
C THR A 177 -24.82 0.80 -13.17
N LYS A 178 -23.56 1.19 -13.02
CA LYS A 178 -22.78 1.85 -14.07
C LYS A 178 -22.06 0.81 -14.93
N PRO A 179 -21.88 1.08 -16.24
CA PRO A 179 -21.09 0.22 -17.11
C PRO A 179 -19.66 0.00 -16.58
N ILE A 180 -19.14 -1.20 -16.79
CA ILE A 180 -17.75 -1.53 -16.46
C ILE A 180 -16.77 -0.78 -17.37
N THR A 181 -15.68 -0.25 -16.82
CA THR A 181 -14.61 0.36 -17.64
C THR A 181 -13.67 -0.71 -18.21
N GLY A 182 -12.89 -0.35 -19.23
CA GLY A 182 -11.89 -1.26 -19.80
C GLY A 182 -10.82 -1.67 -18.78
N GLU A 183 -10.43 -0.75 -17.89
CA GLU A 183 -9.50 -1.01 -16.80
C GLU A 183 -10.09 -1.96 -15.75
N GLU A 184 -11.33 -1.71 -15.31
CA GLU A 184 -12.04 -2.59 -14.37
C GLU A 184 -12.18 -4.01 -14.93
N PHE A 185 -12.49 -4.14 -16.22
CA PHE A 185 -12.57 -5.43 -16.90
C PHE A 185 -11.22 -6.15 -16.99
N ALA A 186 -10.15 -5.42 -17.29
CA ALA A 186 -8.80 -6.00 -17.37
C ALA A 186 -8.32 -6.53 -16.01
N GLU A 187 -8.55 -5.78 -14.92
CA GLU A 187 -8.19 -6.21 -13.57
C GLU A 187 -8.93 -7.51 -13.17
N LEU A 188 -10.22 -7.57 -13.46
CA LEU A 188 -11.05 -8.75 -13.23
C LEU A 188 -10.59 -9.97 -14.02
N ALA A 189 -10.27 -9.78 -15.30
CA ALA A 189 -9.79 -10.86 -16.17
C ALA A 189 -8.46 -11.46 -15.66
N VAL A 190 -7.53 -10.60 -15.21
CA VAL A 190 -6.25 -11.04 -14.64
C VAL A 190 -6.45 -11.80 -13.32
N LYS A 191 -7.32 -11.32 -12.42
CA LYS A 191 -7.65 -12.04 -11.17
C LYS A 191 -8.24 -13.42 -11.43
N LEU A 192 -9.19 -13.51 -12.36
CA LEU A 192 -9.81 -14.78 -12.75
C LEU A 192 -8.78 -15.76 -13.34
N TRP A 193 -7.90 -15.26 -14.22
CA TRP A 193 -6.83 -16.07 -14.79
C TRP A 193 -5.83 -16.56 -13.74
N ALA A 194 -5.41 -15.69 -12.81
CA ALA A 194 -4.50 -16.06 -11.73
C ALA A 194 -5.09 -17.16 -10.84
N LEU A 195 -6.38 -17.05 -10.47
CA LEU A 195 -7.08 -18.09 -9.71
C LEU A 195 -7.12 -19.42 -10.46
N TYR A 196 -7.41 -19.38 -11.76
CA TYR A 196 -7.43 -20.57 -12.61
C TYR A 196 -6.05 -21.25 -12.68
N CYS A 197 -4.98 -20.48 -12.88
CA CYS A 197 -3.62 -21.04 -12.98
C CYS A 197 -3.11 -21.60 -11.64
N LEU A 198 -3.56 -21.07 -10.50
CA LEU A 198 -3.23 -21.59 -9.16
C LEU A 198 -4.01 -22.85 -8.79
N SER A 199 -5.11 -23.15 -9.50
CA SER A 199 -5.96 -24.32 -9.25
C SER A 199 -5.78 -25.39 -10.35
N GLN A 200 -4.77 -26.25 -10.22
CA GLN A 200 -4.70 -27.49 -11.03
C GLN A 200 -5.76 -28.52 -10.54
N PRO A 201 -6.40 -29.32 -11.42
CA PRO A 201 -7.86 -29.36 -11.56
C PRO A 201 -8.59 -30.49 -10.80
N PRO A 202 -9.95 -30.48 -10.72
CA PRO A 202 -10.88 -29.43 -11.13
C PRO A 202 -11.69 -28.89 -9.94
N VAL A 203 -11.55 -27.60 -9.62
CA VAL A 203 -12.66 -26.90 -8.97
C VAL A 203 -13.71 -26.71 -10.06
N ASN A 204 -14.90 -27.29 -9.85
CA ASN A 204 -16.05 -27.11 -10.72
C ASN A 204 -16.54 -25.66 -10.63
N LEU A 205 -15.79 -24.74 -11.23
CA LEU A 205 -16.10 -23.33 -11.29
C LEU A 205 -17.12 -23.12 -12.42
N TYR A 206 -18.34 -23.64 -12.22
CA TYR A 206 -19.52 -23.31 -13.02
C TYR A 206 -20.02 -21.89 -12.66
N ILE A 207 -19.10 -20.93 -12.58
CA ILE A 207 -19.45 -19.53 -12.74
C ILE A 207 -19.45 -19.37 -14.25
N SER A 208 -20.63 -19.34 -14.85
CA SER A 208 -20.75 -19.05 -16.28
C SER A 208 -19.90 -17.81 -16.55
N SER A 209 -18.94 -17.92 -17.47
CA SER A 209 -18.07 -16.80 -17.87
C SER A 209 -18.89 -15.60 -18.31
N CYS A 210 -20.14 -15.82 -18.74
CA CYS A 210 -21.12 -14.77 -18.99
C CYS A 210 -21.61 -14.10 -17.69
N SER A 211 -21.88 -14.83 -16.60
CA SER A 211 -22.51 -14.27 -15.40
C SER A 211 -21.70 -13.13 -14.78
N ILE A 212 -20.37 -13.24 -14.72
CA ILE A 212 -19.50 -12.14 -14.26
C ILE A 212 -19.42 -11.00 -15.29
N LEU A 213 -19.42 -11.33 -16.59
CA LEU A 213 -19.41 -10.36 -17.68
C LEU A 213 -20.64 -9.44 -17.68
N PHE A 214 -21.78 -9.92 -17.16
CA PHE A 214 -23.04 -9.18 -17.14
C PHE A 214 -23.28 -8.38 -15.84
N LEU A 215 -22.44 -8.49 -14.81
CA LEU A 215 -22.69 -7.93 -13.46
C LEU A 215 -22.85 -6.40 -13.38
N LYS A 216 -22.55 -5.67 -14.46
CA LYS A 216 -22.67 -4.21 -14.60
C LYS A 216 -23.47 -3.78 -15.86
N LEU A 217 -24.37 -4.64 -16.37
CA LEU A 217 -25.33 -4.31 -17.44
C LEU A 217 -26.76 -4.12 -16.90
#